data_AF-A0A6H0XRJ6-F1
#
_entry.id   AF-A0A6H0XRJ6-F1
#
_cell.length_a   1.000
_cell.length_b   1.000
_cell.length_c   1.000
_cell.angle_alpha   90.00
_cell.angle_beta   90.00
_cell.angle_gamma   90.00
#
_symmetry.space_group_name_H-M   'P 1'
#
loop_
_entity.id
_entity.type
_entity.pdbx_description
1 polymer ?
#
loop_
_entity_poly.entity_id
_entity_poly.type
_entity_poly.pdbx_seq_one_letter_code
_entity_poly.pdbx_strand_id
1 'polypeptide(L)'
;MHAHQFTWHNNELMDGDAALMVRHLSPERVSRLGYMNLRCHWEPGCPEWLYPGEVTRNLEKQEQHIIAVQWAQLFPGEPVPTILSQPCCAQFAVSKERILMLPKERYIALRRWLYDTKLDDYISGRIFEYTWQYLFTGAPIDCPSISACYCDGYGLCLGSPEAYDLWMELRHWLGELRSELLSWWEKADLVEQFRKNSRGGSGKVPAQFIPVKGRDAVLEYNITATWSRMKQMRNDGYELGKDPAQRALEAGRPWKAGDGY
;
A
#
# COMPACT_ATOMS: atom_id res chain seq x y z
N MET A 1 3.07 -8.46 10.29
CA MET A 1 2.61 -8.70 8.90
C MET A 1 1.38 -9.58 8.98
N HIS A 2 0.36 -9.32 8.15
CA HIS A 2 -0.77 -10.22 7.98
C HIS A 2 -0.33 -11.54 7.34
N ALA A 3 -1.11 -12.60 7.56
CA ALA A 3 -0.72 -13.96 7.15
C ALA A 3 -0.90 -14.26 5.65
N HIS A 4 -1.63 -13.40 4.91
CA HIS A 4 -1.93 -13.63 3.50
C HIS A 4 -0.72 -13.37 2.62
N GLN A 5 -0.35 -14.32 1.76
CA GLN A 5 0.71 -14.10 0.77
C GLN A 5 0.30 -13.03 -0.25
N PHE A 6 -0.91 -13.12 -0.78
CA PHE A 6 -1.45 -12.17 -1.75
C PHE A 6 -2.64 -11.43 -1.16
N THR A 7 -2.59 -10.10 -1.15
CA THR A 7 -3.63 -9.25 -0.55
C THR A 7 -3.48 -7.80 -1.03
N TRP A 8 -4.57 -7.02 -0.94
CA TRP A 8 -4.63 -5.63 -1.38
C TRP A 8 -3.71 -4.69 -0.59
N HIS A 9 -3.39 -5.03 0.66
CA HIS A 9 -2.53 -4.23 1.53
C HIS A 9 -1.04 -4.58 1.42
N ASN A 10 -0.68 -5.43 0.45
CA ASN A 10 0.71 -5.65 0.06
C ASN A 10 1.11 -4.72 -1.08
N ASN A 11 2.41 -4.59 -1.28
CA ASN A 11 2.98 -3.64 -2.23
C ASN A 11 2.71 -4.04 -3.69
N GLU A 12 2.04 -3.16 -4.44
CA GLU A 12 1.59 -3.44 -5.83
C GLU A 12 2.75 -3.61 -6.81
N LEU A 13 3.82 -2.83 -6.65
CA LEU A 13 5.03 -2.96 -7.45
C LEU A 13 5.73 -4.32 -7.25
N MET A 14 5.36 -5.05 -6.20
CA MET A 14 5.86 -6.38 -5.86
C MET A 14 4.75 -7.44 -6.05
N ASP A 15 3.85 -7.22 -7.01
CA ASP A 15 2.76 -8.14 -7.37
C ASP A 15 1.81 -8.47 -6.20
N GLY A 16 1.76 -7.63 -5.16
CA GLY A 16 1.00 -7.89 -3.94
C GLY A 16 1.48 -9.11 -3.15
N ASP A 17 2.71 -9.59 -3.41
CA ASP A 17 3.27 -10.81 -2.81
C ASP A 17 4.10 -10.50 -1.56
N ALA A 18 3.63 -10.98 -0.41
CA ALA A 18 4.32 -10.88 0.87
C ALA A 18 5.71 -11.53 0.85
N ALA A 19 5.88 -12.62 0.10
CA ALA A 19 7.17 -13.30 0.00
C ALA A 19 8.20 -12.43 -0.72
N LEU A 20 7.78 -11.68 -1.75
CA LEU A 20 8.66 -10.71 -2.41
C LEU A 20 8.99 -9.55 -1.47
N MET A 21 8.01 -9.02 -0.74
CA MET A 21 8.24 -7.97 0.27
C MET A 21 9.31 -8.40 1.28
N VAL A 22 9.18 -9.58 1.89
CA VAL A 22 10.18 -10.07 2.86
C VAL A 22 11.55 -10.30 2.22
N ARG A 23 11.63 -10.86 1.01
CA ARG A 23 12.90 -11.14 0.32
C ARG A 23 13.70 -9.90 -0.03
N HIS A 24 13.01 -8.81 -0.37
CA HIS A 24 13.63 -7.58 -0.83
C HIS A 24 13.73 -6.51 0.27
N LEU A 25 13.11 -6.72 1.44
CA LEU A 25 13.19 -5.79 2.56
C LEU A 25 14.65 -5.49 2.90
N SER A 26 15.01 -4.21 2.83
CA SER A 26 16.34 -3.67 3.11
C SER A 26 16.61 -3.69 4.62
N PRO A 27 17.48 -4.59 5.12
CA PRO A 27 17.85 -4.59 6.54
C PRO A 27 18.54 -3.29 6.93
N GLU A 28 19.29 -2.68 6.02
CA GLU A 28 20.02 -1.43 6.27
C GLU A 28 19.07 -0.26 6.54
N ARG A 29 17.96 -0.14 5.78
CA ARG A 29 16.94 0.88 6.05
C ARG A 29 16.25 0.61 7.38
N VAL A 30 15.87 -0.64 7.67
CA VAL A 30 15.23 -1.01 8.94
C VAL A 30 16.15 -0.70 10.12
N SER A 31 17.43 -1.03 10.03
CA SER A 31 18.43 -0.72 11.07
C SER A 31 18.66 0.78 11.23
N ARG A 32 18.78 1.52 10.12
CA ARG A 32 19.03 2.98 10.12
C ARG A 32 17.87 3.77 10.72
N LEU A 33 16.62 3.45 10.34
CA LEU A 33 15.44 4.14 10.86
C LEU A 33 14.98 3.55 12.21
N GLY A 34 15.26 2.28 12.44
CA GLY A 34 14.81 1.49 13.58
C GLY A 34 13.38 0.97 13.46
N TYR A 35 12.56 1.62 12.64
CA TYR A 35 11.19 1.25 12.32
C TYR A 35 10.94 1.48 10.83
N MET A 36 10.21 0.58 10.18
CA MET A 36 9.74 0.76 8.82
C MET A 36 8.38 0.09 8.66
N ASN A 37 7.38 0.85 8.25
CA ASN A 37 6.15 0.27 7.74
C ASN A 37 6.43 -0.47 6.43
N LEU A 38 5.95 -1.71 6.31
CA LEU A 38 6.17 -2.54 5.13
C LEU A 38 5.31 -2.08 3.95
N ARG A 39 4.20 -1.39 4.21
CA ARG A 39 3.33 -0.86 3.18
C ARG A 39 3.86 0.49 2.69
N CYS A 40 4.12 0.61 1.39
CA CYS A 40 4.58 1.86 0.80
C CYS A 40 3.45 2.78 0.34
N HIS A 41 2.27 2.23 0.05
CA HIS A 41 1.11 2.99 -0.41
C HIS A 41 0.54 3.87 0.70
N TRP A 42 0.21 5.12 0.37
CA TRP A 42 -0.28 6.09 1.35
C TRP A 42 -1.74 5.90 1.75
N GLU A 43 -2.62 5.52 0.84
CA GLU A 43 -4.06 5.41 1.12
C GLU A 43 -4.41 3.98 1.55
N PRO A 44 -5.00 3.71 2.73
CA PRO A 44 -5.27 4.66 3.80
C PRO A 44 -4.05 4.90 4.68
N GLY A 45 -4.02 6.07 5.35
CA GLY A 45 -3.09 6.33 6.45
C GLY A 45 -2.13 7.52 6.29
N CYS A 46 -1.87 8.01 5.07
CA CYS A 46 -0.98 9.14 4.79
C CYS A 46 -1.57 10.08 3.72
N PRO A 47 -1.16 11.36 3.67
CA PRO A 47 -0.20 12.02 4.57
C PRO A 47 -0.80 12.43 5.92
N GLU A 48 -2.13 12.52 6.01
CA GLU A 48 -2.87 12.82 7.23
C GLU A 48 -4.06 11.87 7.35
N TRP A 49 -4.14 11.10 8.44
CA TRP A 49 -5.20 10.11 8.64
C TRP A 49 -6.09 10.42 9.84
N LEU A 50 -5.58 10.28 11.06
CA LEU A 50 -6.38 10.52 12.27
C LEU A 50 -6.12 11.90 12.82
N TYR A 51 -7.20 12.58 13.19
CA TYR A 51 -7.17 13.78 14.03
C TYR A 51 -7.70 13.40 15.42
N PRO A 52 -6.85 13.07 16.40
CA PRO A 52 -7.30 12.59 17.72
C PRO A 52 -8.27 13.53 18.46
N GLY A 53 -8.27 14.82 18.14
CA GLY A 53 -9.22 15.79 18.69
C GLY A 53 -10.63 15.73 18.07
N GLU A 54 -10.81 15.03 16.96
CA GLU A 54 -12.12 14.89 16.31
C GLU A 54 -12.94 13.77 16.98
N VAL A 55 -14.07 14.15 17.56
CA VAL A 55 -14.96 13.27 18.34
C VAL A 55 -16.17 12.78 17.55
N THR A 56 -16.35 13.26 16.32
CA THR A 56 -17.41 12.82 15.43
C THR A 56 -17.09 11.43 14.87
N ARG A 57 -18.09 10.54 14.91
CA ARG A 57 -17.96 9.20 14.33
C ARG A 57 -17.81 9.29 12.83
N ASN A 58 -16.82 8.56 12.31
CA ASN A 58 -16.56 8.41 10.89
C ASN A 58 -16.52 6.90 10.58
N LEU A 59 -17.26 6.47 9.55
CA LEU A 59 -17.37 5.06 9.17
C LEU A 59 -16.07 4.49 8.59
N GLU A 60 -15.26 5.34 7.96
CA GLU A 60 -13.95 5.00 7.39
C GLU A 60 -12.85 5.03 8.46
N LYS A 61 -12.97 5.95 9.44
CA LYS A 61 -12.01 6.20 10.54
C LYS A 61 -12.63 5.93 11.91
N GLN A 62 -13.10 4.71 12.13
CA GLN A 62 -13.89 4.34 13.32
C GLN A 62 -13.13 4.54 14.64
N GLU A 63 -11.80 4.43 14.61
CA GLU A 63 -10.87 4.64 15.69
C GLU A 63 -10.70 6.12 16.09
N GLN A 64 -10.97 7.07 15.19
CA GLN A 64 -10.64 8.49 15.39
C GLN A 64 -11.29 9.08 16.64
N HIS A 65 -12.60 8.88 16.79
CA HIS A 65 -13.38 9.49 17.87
C HIS A 65 -13.04 9.00 19.28
N ILE A 66 -12.23 7.93 19.40
CA ILE A 66 -11.86 7.32 20.67
C ILE A 66 -10.35 7.29 20.92
N ILE A 67 -9.52 7.56 19.89
CA ILE A 67 -8.08 7.36 20.00
C ILE A 67 -7.43 8.27 21.04
N ALA A 68 -7.92 9.49 21.23
CA ALA A 68 -7.40 10.38 22.28
C ALA A 68 -7.58 9.79 23.70
N VAL A 69 -8.70 9.12 23.96
CA VAL A 69 -8.94 8.47 25.26
C VAL A 69 -8.02 7.27 25.43
N GLN A 70 -7.81 6.48 24.38
CA GLN A 70 -6.91 5.33 24.42
C GLN A 70 -5.44 5.76 24.52
N TRP A 71 -5.08 6.91 23.93
CA TRP A 71 -3.74 7.48 23.96
C TRP A 71 -3.27 7.69 25.40
N ALA A 72 -4.11 8.26 26.27
CA ALA A 72 -3.74 8.48 27.67
C ALA A 72 -3.45 7.18 28.44
N GLN A 73 -4.05 6.06 28.03
CA GLN A 73 -3.79 4.74 28.63
C GLN A 73 -2.54 4.08 28.03
N LEU A 74 -2.37 4.21 26.71
CA LEU A 74 -1.24 3.64 26.00
C LEU A 74 0.03 4.41 26.28
N PHE A 75 0.01 5.74 26.33
CA PHE A 75 1.17 6.62 26.47
C PHE A 75 0.95 7.59 27.65
N PRO A 76 0.96 7.09 28.90
CA PRO A 76 0.65 7.91 30.07
C PRO A 76 1.67 9.05 30.22
N GLY A 77 1.18 10.29 30.28
CA GLY A 77 2.00 11.49 30.42
C GLY A 77 2.49 12.10 29.11
N GLU A 78 2.30 11.42 27.98
CA GLU A 78 2.63 11.97 26.65
C GLU A 78 1.47 12.83 26.13
N PRO A 79 1.76 13.96 25.45
CA PRO A 79 0.73 14.77 24.83
C PRO A 79 0.03 13.98 23.72
N VAL A 80 -1.29 14.17 23.60
CA VAL A 80 -2.05 13.63 22.47
C VAL A 80 -1.66 14.43 21.20
N PRO A 81 -1.21 13.77 20.12
CA PRO A 81 -0.83 14.48 18.91
C PRO A 81 -2.06 15.05 18.20
N THR A 82 -1.88 16.14 17.44
CA THR A 82 -2.93 16.74 16.63
C THR A 82 -3.29 15.90 15.40
N ILE A 83 -2.28 15.20 14.85
CA ILE A 83 -2.40 14.31 13.70
C ILE A 83 -1.61 13.05 14.01
N LEU A 84 -2.17 11.90 13.67
CA LEU A 84 -1.51 10.60 13.76
C LEU A 84 -1.63 9.91 12.40
N SER A 85 -0.48 9.65 11.76
CA SER A 85 -0.44 9.19 10.38
C SER A 85 0.72 8.23 10.12
N GLN A 86 0.42 7.17 9.40
CA GLN A 86 1.37 6.26 8.76
C GLN A 86 0.59 5.36 7.79
N PRO A 87 1.21 4.68 6.82
CA PRO A 87 0.51 3.69 6.00
C PRO A 87 -0.22 2.65 6.87
N CYS A 88 -1.42 2.24 6.44
CA CYS A 88 -2.25 1.31 7.21
C CYS A 88 -1.63 -0.06 7.48
N CYS A 89 -2.44 -0.87 8.16
CA CYS A 89 -2.45 -2.32 8.11
C CYS A 89 -1.42 -3.03 9.02
N ALA A 90 -0.76 -2.29 9.93
CA ALA A 90 0.06 -2.84 11.01
C ALA A 90 1.10 -3.89 10.57
N GLN A 91 1.64 -3.76 9.35
CA GLN A 91 2.72 -4.58 8.83
C GLN A 91 4.00 -3.75 8.87
N PHE A 92 4.92 -4.06 9.77
CA PHE A 92 6.14 -3.27 9.95
C PHE A 92 7.33 -4.15 10.33
N ALA A 93 8.54 -3.63 10.14
CA ALA A 93 9.78 -4.18 10.62
C ALA A 93 10.40 -3.24 11.66
N VAL A 94 11.04 -3.81 12.67
CA VAL A 94 11.71 -3.08 13.76
C VAL A 94 13.10 -3.66 13.93
N SER A 95 14.11 -2.81 14.06
CA SER A 95 15.46 -3.30 14.34
C SER A 95 15.57 -3.86 15.75
N LYS A 96 16.56 -4.73 15.97
CA LYS A 96 16.84 -5.30 17.29
C LYS A 96 17.16 -4.19 18.30
N GLU A 97 17.92 -3.21 17.89
CA GLU A 97 18.30 -2.06 18.71
C GLU A 97 17.05 -1.29 19.12
N ARG A 98 16.16 -1.02 18.16
CA ARG A 98 14.92 -0.27 18.39
C ARG A 98 13.96 -0.99 19.32
N ILE A 99 13.73 -2.29 19.11
CA ILE A 99 12.80 -3.05 19.94
C ILE A 99 13.33 -3.21 21.38
N LEU A 100 14.66 -3.26 21.58
CA LEU A 100 15.26 -3.37 22.91
C LEU A 100 15.40 -2.04 23.65
N MET A 101 15.19 -0.89 22.99
CA MET A 101 15.16 0.41 23.68
C MET A 101 13.96 0.55 24.62
N LEU A 102 12.89 -0.22 24.39
CA LEU A 102 11.75 -0.28 25.30
C LEU A 102 11.95 -1.42 26.32
N PRO A 103 11.78 -1.16 27.62
CA PRO A 103 11.87 -2.21 28.63
C PRO A 103 10.77 -3.25 28.43
N LYS A 104 11.01 -4.50 28.83
CA LYS A 104 10.05 -5.61 28.68
C LYS A 104 8.68 -5.27 29.28
N GLU A 105 8.69 -4.56 30.40
CA GLU A 105 7.52 -4.09 31.15
C GLU A 105 6.60 -3.23 30.27
N ARG A 106 7.17 -2.47 29.32
CA ARG A 106 6.40 -1.68 28.36
C ARG A 106 5.54 -2.58 27.47
N TYR A 107 6.11 -3.65 26.94
CA TYR A 107 5.38 -4.62 26.12
C TYR A 107 4.34 -5.39 26.93
N ILE A 108 4.65 -5.72 28.19
CA ILE A 108 3.69 -6.34 29.11
C ILE A 108 2.49 -5.40 29.34
N ALA A 109 2.72 -4.10 29.54
CA ALA A 109 1.65 -3.12 29.71
C ALA A 109 0.78 -2.98 28.46
N LEU A 110 1.38 -2.88 27.26
CA LEU A 110 0.65 -2.84 25.98
C LEU A 110 -0.18 -4.10 25.76
N ARG A 111 0.40 -5.28 26.01
CA ARG A 111 -0.31 -6.56 25.95
C ARG A 111 -1.46 -6.62 26.96
N ARG A 112 -1.25 -6.12 28.18
CA ARG A 112 -2.29 -6.08 29.21
C ARG A 112 -3.45 -5.16 28.82
N TRP A 113 -3.17 -4.02 28.21
CA TRP A 113 -4.21 -3.15 27.67
C TRP A 113 -5.10 -3.88 26.66
N LEU A 114 -4.51 -4.70 25.77
CA LEU A 114 -5.26 -5.53 24.82
C LEU A 114 -6.18 -6.56 25.51
N TYR A 115 -5.80 -7.11 26.66
CA TYR A 115 -6.66 -8.04 27.41
C TYR A 115 -7.74 -7.34 28.22
N ASP A 116 -7.42 -6.19 28.80
CA ASP A 116 -8.28 -5.53 29.79
C ASP A 116 -9.29 -4.57 29.12
N THR A 117 -9.02 -4.13 27.88
CA THR A 117 -9.88 -3.20 27.14
C THR A 117 -11.28 -3.76 26.88
N LYS A 118 -12.27 -2.86 26.79
CA LYS A 118 -13.66 -3.18 26.41
C LYS A 118 -13.95 -2.95 24.94
N LEU A 119 -12.96 -2.47 24.19
CA LEU A 119 -13.03 -2.36 22.74
C LEU A 119 -13.00 -3.76 22.14
N ASP A 120 -13.72 -3.95 21.03
CA ASP A 120 -13.62 -5.17 20.26
C ASP A 120 -12.22 -5.29 19.59
N ASP A 121 -11.90 -6.49 19.13
CA ASP A 121 -10.62 -6.80 18.47
C ASP A 121 -10.41 -5.94 17.21
N TYR A 122 -11.50 -5.57 16.52
CA TYR A 122 -11.45 -4.76 15.31
C TYR A 122 -10.96 -3.33 15.62
N ILE A 123 -11.56 -2.68 16.60
CA ILE A 123 -11.22 -1.32 17.01
C ILE A 123 -9.87 -1.27 17.73
N SER A 124 -9.62 -2.19 18.67
CA SER A 124 -8.34 -2.24 19.39
C SER A 124 -7.17 -2.50 18.44
N GLY A 125 -7.35 -3.35 17.42
CA GLY A 125 -6.40 -3.54 16.35
C GLY A 125 -6.09 -2.25 15.57
N ARG A 126 -7.13 -1.48 15.20
CA ARG A 126 -6.95 -0.19 14.50
C ARG A 126 -6.29 0.89 15.35
N ILE A 127 -6.50 0.88 16.67
CA ILE A 127 -5.75 1.75 17.59
C ILE A 127 -4.25 1.40 17.57
N PHE A 128 -3.91 0.11 17.62
CA PHE A 128 -2.51 -0.31 17.52
C PHE A 128 -1.91 0.01 16.15
N GLU A 129 -2.68 -0.20 15.08
CA GLU A 129 -2.27 0.11 13.71
C GLU A 129 -1.68 1.51 13.58
N TYR A 130 -2.30 2.53 14.18
CA TYR A 130 -1.81 3.91 14.10
C TYR A 130 -0.96 4.35 15.30
N THR A 131 -0.55 3.46 16.20
CA THR A 131 0.35 3.81 17.32
C THR A 131 1.72 3.12 17.26
N TRP A 132 1.92 2.12 16.39
CA TRP A 132 3.21 1.44 16.24
C TRP A 132 4.36 2.39 15.86
N GLN A 133 4.13 3.29 14.91
CA GLN A 133 5.13 4.29 14.51
C GLN A 133 5.52 5.15 15.69
N TYR A 134 4.56 5.67 16.46
CA TYR A 134 4.86 6.50 17.62
C TYR A 134 5.57 5.70 18.73
N LEU A 135 5.15 4.46 18.98
CA LEU A 135 5.77 3.60 19.97
C LEU A 135 7.27 3.39 19.71
N PHE A 136 7.66 3.22 18.45
CA PHE A 136 9.05 2.97 18.11
C PHE A 136 9.81 4.25 17.78
N THR A 137 9.24 5.23 17.10
CA THR A 137 9.98 6.41 16.63
C THR A 137 9.81 7.65 17.52
N GLY A 138 8.75 7.70 18.33
CA GLY A 138 8.30 8.92 19.00
C GLY A 138 7.68 9.95 18.05
N ALA A 139 7.59 9.64 16.75
CA ALA A 139 7.01 10.53 15.76
C ALA A 139 5.53 10.17 15.53
N PRO A 140 4.60 11.14 15.59
CA PRO A 140 3.19 10.88 15.35
C PRO A 140 2.87 10.73 13.85
N ILE A 141 3.75 11.21 12.97
CA ILE A 141 3.62 11.12 11.51
C ILE A 141 4.84 10.37 10.97
N ASP A 142 4.60 9.23 10.32
CA ASP A 142 5.60 8.44 9.59
C ASP A 142 5.10 8.15 8.18
N CYS A 143 5.22 9.15 7.29
CA CYS A 143 4.75 9.10 5.92
C CYS A 143 5.90 9.38 4.94
N PRO A 144 6.83 8.42 4.74
CA PRO A 144 7.87 8.58 3.73
C PRO A 144 7.26 8.69 2.33
N SER A 145 7.97 9.29 1.39
CA SER A 145 7.54 9.26 -0.02
C SER A 145 7.43 7.81 -0.50
N ILE A 146 6.45 7.54 -1.36
CA ILE A 146 6.21 6.18 -1.85
C ILE A 146 7.44 5.66 -2.62
N SER A 147 8.07 6.51 -3.44
CA SER A 147 9.33 6.20 -4.15
C SER A 147 10.44 5.83 -3.17
N ALA A 148 10.66 6.61 -2.11
CA ALA A 148 11.68 6.31 -1.11
C ALA A 148 11.41 4.99 -0.38
N CYS A 149 10.14 4.68 -0.09
CA CYS A 149 9.78 3.42 0.55
C CYS A 149 10.14 2.21 -0.33
N TYR A 150 9.82 2.25 -1.62
CA TYR A 150 10.18 1.19 -2.56
C TYR A 150 11.69 1.12 -2.83
N CYS A 151 12.31 2.26 -3.09
CA CYS A 151 13.70 2.32 -3.50
C CYS A 151 14.65 1.97 -2.35
N ASP A 152 14.60 2.71 -1.25
CA ASP A 152 15.51 2.50 -0.12
C ASP A 152 15.08 1.32 0.76
N GLY A 153 13.78 1.02 0.80
CA GLY A 153 13.22 -0.04 1.63
C GLY A 153 13.11 -1.41 0.98
N TYR A 154 13.00 -1.49 -0.34
CA TYR A 154 12.91 -2.76 -1.08
C TYR A 154 13.93 -2.91 -2.20
N GLY A 155 14.79 -1.92 -2.42
CA GLY A 155 15.73 -1.95 -3.54
C GLY A 155 15.06 -1.90 -4.91
N LEU A 156 13.85 -1.34 -4.99
CA LEU A 156 13.12 -1.15 -6.23
C LEU A 156 13.01 0.35 -6.51
N CYS A 157 13.95 0.88 -7.30
CA CYS A 157 14.09 2.30 -7.56
C CYS A 157 13.59 2.64 -8.96
N LEU A 158 12.52 3.42 -9.10
CA LEU A 158 12.05 3.83 -10.42
C LEU A 158 12.79 5.04 -10.99
N GLY A 159 13.71 5.62 -10.22
CA GLY A 159 14.54 6.76 -10.61
C GLY A 159 14.09 8.07 -9.99
N SER A 160 12.77 8.26 -9.84
CA SER A 160 12.16 9.45 -9.22
C SER A 160 10.69 9.21 -8.84
N PRO A 161 10.10 10.10 -8.02
CA PRO A 161 8.66 10.10 -7.75
C PRO A 161 7.80 10.17 -9.02
N GLU A 162 8.20 10.96 -10.03
CA GLU A 162 7.46 11.09 -11.28
C GLU A 162 7.46 9.78 -12.10
N ALA A 163 8.54 9.00 -12.01
CA ALA A 163 8.60 7.68 -12.63
C ALA A 163 7.67 6.67 -11.92
N TYR A 164 7.49 6.81 -10.61
CA TYR A 164 6.46 6.08 -9.87
C TYR A 164 5.05 6.48 -10.29
N ASP A 165 4.77 7.78 -10.43
CA ASP A 165 3.47 8.27 -10.88
C ASP A 165 3.13 7.74 -12.28
N LEU A 166 4.09 7.75 -13.21
CA LEU A 166 3.94 7.13 -14.52
C LEU A 166 3.60 5.63 -14.43
N TRP A 167 4.25 4.89 -13.52
CA TRP A 167 3.92 3.47 -13.33
C TRP A 167 2.48 3.28 -12.82
N MET A 168 2.02 4.15 -11.91
CA MET A 168 0.65 4.13 -11.40
C MET A 168 -0.39 4.49 -12.48
N GLU A 169 -0.07 5.45 -13.35
CA GLU A 169 -0.91 5.79 -14.52
C GLU A 169 -1.04 4.59 -15.47
N LEU A 170 0.07 3.91 -15.79
CA LEU A 170 0.06 2.70 -16.62
C LEU A 170 -0.75 1.58 -15.96
N ARG A 171 -0.66 1.42 -14.63
CA ARG A 171 -1.45 0.46 -13.85
C ARG A 171 -2.94 0.76 -13.96
N HIS A 172 -3.33 2.02 -13.78
CA HIS A 172 -4.72 2.44 -13.91
C HIS A 172 -5.23 2.20 -15.33
N TRP A 173 -4.47 2.60 -16.34
CA TRP A 173 -4.79 2.39 -17.75
C TRP A 173 -4.94 0.90 -18.11
N LEU A 174 -4.06 0.04 -17.59
CA LEU A 174 -4.17 -1.41 -17.75
C LEU A 174 -5.50 -1.94 -17.18
N GLY A 175 -5.95 -1.39 -16.05
CA GLY A 175 -7.25 -1.69 -15.47
C GLY A 175 -8.41 -1.29 -16.40
N GLU A 176 -8.38 -0.07 -16.92
CA GLU A 176 -9.39 0.43 -17.87
C GLU A 176 -9.47 -0.41 -19.14
N LEU A 177 -8.33 -0.75 -19.74
CA LEU A 177 -8.26 -1.61 -20.92
C LEU A 177 -8.85 -3.00 -20.66
N ARG A 178 -8.58 -3.59 -19.49
CA ARG A 178 -9.13 -4.90 -19.10
C ARG A 178 -10.63 -4.84 -18.88
N SER A 179 -11.12 -3.79 -18.22
CA SER A 179 -12.55 -3.55 -18.02
C SER A 179 -13.28 -3.35 -19.35
N GLU A 180 -12.68 -2.58 -20.28
CA GLU A 180 -13.25 -2.40 -21.62
C GLU A 180 -13.29 -3.71 -22.41
N LEU A 181 -12.22 -4.52 -22.35
CA LEU A 181 -12.18 -5.82 -23.01
C LEU A 181 -13.24 -6.78 -22.44
N LEU A 182 -13.42 -6.80 -21.12
CA LEU A 182 -14.47 -7.59 -20.48
C LEU A 182 -15.86 -7.15 -20.98
N SER A 183 -16.14 -5.84 -20.98
CA SER A 183 -17.41 -5.30 -21.49
C SER A 183 -17.62 -5.62 -22.97
N TRP A 184 -16.55 -5.64 -23.77
CA TRP A 184 -16.62 -6.05 -25.18
C TRP A 184 -17.08 -7.50 -25.32
N TRP A 185 -16.49 -8.42 -24.53
CA TRP A 185 -16.86 -9.84 -24.53
C TRP A 185 -18.30 -10.06 -24.07
N GLU A 186 -18.73 -9.38 -23.00
CA GLU A 186 -20.13 -9.43 -22.54
C GLU A 186 -21.12 -9.02 -23.64
N LYS A 187 -20.82 -7.95 -24.39
CA LYS A 187 -21.64 -7.52 -25.53
C LYS A 187 -21.62 -8.53 -26.67
N ALA A 188 -20.47 -9.13 -26.97
CA ALA A 188 -20.34 -10.15 -28.01
C ALA A 188 -21.20 -11.38 -27.69
N ASP A 189 -21.16 -11.84 -26.43
CA ASP A 189 -21.97 -12.96 -25.94
C ASP A 189 -23.47 -12.66 -26.01
N LEU A 190 -23.89 -11.45 -25.63
CA LEU A 190 -25.29 -11.01 -25.74
C LEU A 190 -25.79 -11.06 -27.19
N VAL A 191 -24.97 -10.60 -28.15
CA VAL A 191 -25.30 -10.68 -29.57
C VAL A 191 -25.44 -12.14 -30.03
N GLU A 192 -24.54 -13.03 -29.59
CA GLU A 192 -24.60 -14.44 -29.95
C GLU A 192 -25.83 -15.14 -29.35
N GLN A 193 -26.14 -14.88 -28.08
CA GLN A 193 -27.34 -15.42 -27.41
C GLN A 193 -28.62 -14.94 -28.08
N PHE A 194 -28.70 -13.64 -28.42
CA PHE A 194 -29.84 -13.09 -29.15
C PHE A 194 -30.02 -13.79 -30.50
N ARG A 195 -28.93 -14.00 -31.26
CA ARG A 195 -28.97 -14.74 -32.54
C ARG A 195 -29.45 -16.19 -32.37
N LYS A 196 -29.08 -16.87 -31.28
CA LYS A 196 -29.54 -18.24 -30.98
C LYS A 196 -31.02 -18.29 -30.61
N ASN A 197 -31.50 -17.33 -29.83
CA ASN A 197 -32.87 -17.28 -29.32
C ASN A 197 -33.88 -16.75 -30.35
N SER A 198 -33.44 -15.92 -31.31
CA SER A 198 -34.29 -15.33 -32.35
C SER A 198 -34.49 -16.22 -33.59
N ARG A 199 -34.38 -17.55 -33.48
CA ARG A 199 -34.61 -18.53 -34.57
C ARG A 199 -36.09 -18.58 -35.07
N GLY A 200 -36.82 -17.47 -35.02
CA GLY A 200 -38.18 -17.33 -35.55
C GLY A 200 -38.78 -15.90 -35.53
N GLY A 201 -38.04 -14.84 -35.20
CA GLY A 201 -38.63 -13.50 -35.07
C GLY A 201 -37.64 -12.35 -35.30
N SER A 202 -38.12 -11.32 -36.01
CA SER A 202 -37.44 -10.14 -36.56
C SER A 202 -36.86 -9.14 -35.54
N GLY A 203 -36.42 -9.59 -34.37
CA GLY A 203 -35.73 -8.73 -33.41
C GLY A 203 -34.37 -8.31 -33.96
N LYS A 204 -34.06 -7.00 -33.97
CA LYS A 204 -32.70 -6.50 -34.19
C LYS A 204 -32.07 -6.24 -32.82
N VAL A 205 -30.83 -6.68 -32.61
CA VAL A 205 -30.06 -6.31 -31.42
C VAL A 205 -29.92 -4.79 -31.40
N PRO A 206 -30.26 -4.09 -30.30
CA PRO A 206 -30.07 -2.66 -30.23
C PRO A 206 -28.59 -2.29 -30.44
N ALA A 207 -28.34 -1.21 -31.21
CA ALA A 207 -26.99 -0.85 -31.64
C ALA A 207 -26.00 -0.67 -30.48
N GLN A 208 -26.47 -0.24 -29.30
CA GLN A 208 -25.62 -0.08 -28.10
C GLN A 208 -25.03 -1.39 -27.56
N PHE A 209 -25.61 -2.55 -27.91
CA PHE A 209 -25.15 -3.86 -27.48
C PHE A 209 -24.29 -4.55 -28.54
N ILE A 210 -24.04 -3.90 -29.68
CA ILE A 210 -23.18 -4.45 -30.74
C ILE A 210 -21.76 -3.94 -30.48
N PRO A 211 -20.81 -4.82 -30.12
CA PRO A 211 -19.43 -4.41 -29.92
C PRO A 211 -18.79 -4.03 -31.26
N VAL A 212 -17.85 -3.08 -31.23
CA VAL A 212 -17.09 -2.67 -32.42
C VAL A 212 -16.18 -3.81 -32.86
N LYS A 213 -16.34 -4.28 -34.10
CA LYS A 213 -15.56 -5.40 -34.64
C LYS A 213 -14.06 -5.07 -34.66
N GLY A 214 -13.22 -5.97 -34.15
CA GLY A 214 -11.77 -5.83 -34.12
C GLY A 214 -11.24 -4.97 -32.97
N ARG A 215 -12.12 -4.40 -32.13
CA ARG A 215 -11.71 -3.64 -30.95
C ARG A 215 -11.09 -4.53 -29.88
N ASP A 216 -11.55 -5.77 -29.76
CA ASP A 216 -10.96 -6.84 -28.93
C ASP A 216 -9.46 -7.01 -29.18
N ALA A 217 -9.05 -7.20 -30.43
CA ALA A 217 -7.64 -7.38 -30.78
C ALA A 217 -6.78 -6.13 -30.45
N VAL A 218 -7.34 -4.93 -30.62
CA VAL A 218 -6.67 -3.67 -30.26
C VAL A 218 -6.50 -3.57 -28.74
N LEU A 219 -7.53 -3.94 -27.97
CA LEU A 219 -7.47 -3.95 -26.51
C LEU A 219 -6.46 -4.97 -25.99
N GLU A 220 -6.47 -6.20 -26.52
CA GLU A 220 -5.51 -7.25 -26.16
C GLU A 220 -4.06 -6.83 -26.44
N TYR A 221 -3.80 -6.21 -27.60
CA TYR A 221 -2.50 -5.65 -27.93
C TYR A 221 -2.07 -4.58 -26.91
N ASN A 222 -2.95 -3.61 -26.61
CA ASN A 222 -2.64 -2.53 -25.67
C ASN A 222 -2.44 -3.04 -24.23
N ILE A 223 -3.21 -4.04 -23.80
CA ILE A 223 -3.04 -4.71 -22.50
C ILE A 223 -1.65 -5.35 -22.43
N THR A 224 -1.27 -6.09 -23.46
CA THR A 224 0.04 -6.77 -23.52
C THR A 224 1.19 -5.78 -23.55
N ALA A 225 1.08 -4.71 -24.34
CA ALA A 225 2.09 -3.66 -24.45
C ALA A 225 2.26 -2.89 -23.12
N THR A 226 1.14 -2.47 -22.50
CA THR A 226 1.13 -1.74 -21.22
C THR A 226 1.73 -2.60 -20.12
N TRP A 227 1.30 -3.86 -20.00
CA TRP A 227 1.85 -4.80 -19.01
C TRP A 227 3.35 -5.04 -19.22
N SER A 228 3.79 -5.22 -20.47
CA SER A 228 5.21 -5.41 -20.80
C SER A 228 6.05 -4.20 -20.41
N ARG A 229 5.53 -2.97 -20.64
CA ARG A 229 6.19 -1.74 -20.23
C ARG A 229 6.31 -1.63 -18.71
N MET A 230 5.23 -1.88 -17.98
CA MET A 230 5.24 -1.87 -16.51
C MET A 230 6.22 -2.90 -15.94
N LYS A 231 6.26 -4.10 -16.52
CA LYS A 231 7.20 -5.16 -16.13
C LYS A 231 8.65 -4.74 -16.39
N GLN A 232 8.92 -4.10 -17.53
CA GLN A 232 10.24 -3.55 -17.84
C GLN A 232 10.67 -2.51 -16.81
N MET A 233 9.82 -1.52 -16.51
CA MET A 233 10.11 -0.50 -15.50
C MET A 233 10.45 -1.10 -14.14
N ARG A 234 9.72 -2.14 -13.72
CA ARG A 234 10.02 -2.86 -12.48
C ARG A 234 11.38 -3.56 -12.51
N ASN A 235 11.69 -4.28 -13.60
CA ASN A 235 12.96 -4.99 -13.74
C ASN A 235 14.14 -4.02 -13.75
N ASP A 236 14.04 -2.95 -14.55
CA ASP A 236 15.02 -1.87 -14.60
C ASP A 236 15.19 -1.24 -13.22
N GLY A 237 14.09 -1.10 -12.47
CA GLY A 237 14.12 -0.54 -11.13
C GLY A 237 14.80 -1.41 -10.07
N TYR A 238 14.74 -2.74 -10.21
CA TYR A 238 15.54 -3.63 -9.36
C TYR A 238 17.03 -3.55 -9.68
N GLU A 239 17.39 -3.38 -10.96
CA GLU A 239 18.79 -3.16 -11.35
C GLU A 239 19.29 -1.81 -10.85
N LEU A 240 18.50 -0.74 -11.01
CA LEU A 240 18.83 0.59 -10.51
C LEU A 240 18.94 0.61 -8.99
N GLY A 241 18.08 -0.13 -8.29
CA GLY A 241 18.15 -0.27 -6.85
C GLY A 241 19.37 -1.04 -6.32
N LYS A 242 20.25 -1.59 -7.17
CA LYS A 242 21.56 -2.10 -6.70
C LYS A 242 22.56 -0.98 -6.43
N ASP A 243 22.28 0.25 -6.84
CA ASP A 243 23.12 1.41 -6.55
C ASP A 243 22.72 2.07 -5.21
N PRO A 244 23.58 2.01 -4.16
CA PRO A 244 23.31 2.66 -2.89
C PRO A 244 23.23 4.19 -2.98
N ALA A 245 23.91 4.81 -3.95
CA ALA A 245 23.83 6.26 -4.18
C ALA A 245 22.44 6.65 -4.69
N GLN A 246 21.88 5.87 -5.60
CA GLN A 246 20.51 6.07 -6.08
C GLN A 246 19.48 5.87 -4.97
N ARG A 247 19.62 4.82 -4.14
CA ARG A 247 18.74 4.62 -2.97
C ARG A 247 18.77 5.82 -2.05
N ALA A 248 19.96 6.37 -1.83
CA ALA A 248 20.12 7.56 -1.02
C ALA A 248 19.43 8.79 -1.61
N LEU A 249 19.61 8.99 -2.92
CA LEU A 249 19.03 10.10 -3.67
C LEU A 249 17.50 10.09 -3.56
N GLU A 250 16.84 8.98 -3.88
CA GLU A 250 15.37 8.89 -3.82
C GLU A 250 14.83 8.97 -2.39
N ALA A 251 15.59 8.53 -1.39
CA ALA A 251 15.25 8.70 0.01
C ALA A 251 15.55 10.10 0.56
N GLY A 252 16.14 10.99 -0.23
CA GLY A 252 16.53 12.34 0.21
C GLY A 252 17.60 12.33 1.32
N ARG A 253 18.39 11.26 1.42
CA ARG A 253 19.46 11.11 2.43
C ARG A 253 20.83 11.43 1.83
N PRO A 254 21.77 12.00 2.62
CA PRO A 254 23.14 12.19 2.16
C PRO A 254 23.81 10.84 1.87
N TRP A 255 24.75 10.84 0.91
CA TRP A 255 25.56 9.68 0.57
C TRP A 255 26.95 10.10 0.12
N LYS A 256 27.95 9.29 0.49
CA LYS A 256 29.34 9.42 0.07
C LYS A 256 29.86 8.09 -0.46
N ALA A 257 30.89 8.16 -1.30
CA ALA A 257 31.54 6.97 -1.83
C ALA A 257 32.00 6.04 -0.69
N GLY A 258 31.53 4.79 -0.72
CA GLY A 258 31.78 3.79 0.32
C GLY A 258 30.61 3.60 1.29
N ASP A 259 29.62 4.49 1.31
CA ASP A 259 28.39 4.29 2.07
C ASP A 259 27.56 3.17 1.41
N GLY A 260 27.04 2.26 2.24
CA GLY A 260 26.15 1.19 1.82
C GLY A 260 24.70 1.66 1.57
N TYR A 261 23.78 0.68 1.59
CA TYR A 261 22.34 0.90 1.43
C TYR A 261 21.70 1.60 2.64
#